data_AF-A0A0B9A8P7-F1
#
_entry.id   AF-A0A0B9A8P7-F1
#
_cell.length_a   1.000
_cell.length_b   1.000
_cell.length_c   1.000
_cell.angle_alpha   90.00
_cell.angle_beta   90.00
_cell.angle_gamma   90.00
#
_symmetry.space_group_name_H-M   'P 1'
#
loop_
_entity.id
_entity.type
_entity.pdbx_description
1 polymer ?
#
loop_
_entity_poly.entity_id
_entity_poly.type
_entity_poly.pdbx_seq_one_letter_code
_entity_poly.pdbx_strand_id
1 'polypeptide(L)'
;MLRRTAGTHDTPPGFAIKPPTRYDPAMTDLSFSIPSSLESRVQQRIADGGYADAGAYLRDLIQRDLDEAADTAWVRRMIEEGEASGYIERDAREVLREIAEERRARRA
;
A
#
# COMPACT_ATOMS: atom_id res chain seq x y z
N MET A 1 -38.18 -30.11 44.01
CA MET A 1 -38.85 -28.83 44.30
C MET A 1 -38.01 -27.72 43.66
N LEU A 2 -38.63 -26.93 42.77
CA LEU A 2 -38.01 -26.00 41.81
C LEU A 2 -37.71 -24.62 42.41
N ARG A 3 -36.63 -23.96 41.95
CA ARG A 3 -36.47 -22.55 41.50
C ARG A 3 -34.96 -22.26 41.33
N ARG A 4 -34.42 -22.08 40.12
CA ARG A 4 -34.42 -20.92 39.19
C ARG A 4 -33.83 -19.64 39.78
N THR A 5 -32.62 -19.29 39.34
CA THR A 5 -32.28 -17.98 38.74
C THR A 5 -31.26 -18.19 37.62
N ALA A 6 -31.72 -18.11 36.38
CA ALA A 6 -30.87 -18.10 35.20
C ALA A 6 -30.36 -16.67 35.00
N GLY A 7 -29.04 -16.49 34.98
CA GLY A 7 -28.41 -15.26 34.50
C GLY A 7 -28.39 -15.29 32.98
N THR A 8 -29.27 -14.53 32.36
CA THR A 8 -29.28 -14.25 30.92
C THR A 8 -28.09 -13.34 30.61
N HIS A 9 -27.00 -13.92 30.09
CA HIS A 9 -25.94 -13.12 29.47
C HIS A 9 -26.41 -12.74 28.08
N ASP A 10 -26.89 -11.51 27.95
CA ASP A 10 -27.18 -10.90 26.65
C ASP A 10 -25.86 -10.80 25.88
N THR A 11 -25.74 -11.61 24.83
CA THR A 11 -24.59 -11.59 23.92
C THR A 11 -24.99 -10.65 22.79
N PRO A 12 -24.27 -9.53 22.55
CA PRO A 12 -24.61 -8.64 21.44
C PRO A 12 -24.51 -9.43 20.13
N PRO A 13 -25.33 -9.13 19.11
CA PRO A 13 -25.30 -9.84 17.84
C PRO A 13 -23.92 -9.62 17.19
N GLY A 14 -23.04 -10.59 17.39
CA GLY A 14 -21.77 -10.69 16.70
C GLY A 14 -22.05 -10.77 15.20
N PHE A 15 -21.31 -9.97 14.43
CA PHE A 15 -21.31 -9.98 12.98
C PHE A 15 -21.03 -11.42 12.50
N ALA A 16 -22.09 -12.16 12.17
CA ALA A 16 -21.97 -13.54 11.70
C ALA A 16 -21.42 -13.50 10.27
N ILE A 17 -20.09 -13.45 10.14
CA ILE A 17 -19.42 -13.70 8.87
C ILE A 17 -19.65 -15.17 8.56
N LYS A 18 -20.53 -15.43 7.59
CA LYS A 18 -20.77 -16.77 7.05
C LYS A 18 -19.44 -17.29 6.52
N PRO A 19 -18.89 -18.42 7.00
CA PRO A 19 -17.60 -18.90 6.52
C PRO A 19 -17.73 -19.20 5.01
N PRO A 20 -16.75 -18.78 4.18
CA PRO A 20 -16.81 -18.99 2.75
C PRO A 20 -16.85 -20.49 2.44
N THR A 21 -17.78 -20.91 1.59
CA THR A 21 -18.04 -22.34 1.27
C THR A 21 -17.03 -22.92 0.26
N ARG A 22 -15.87 -22.29 0.10
CA ARG A 22 -14.76 -22.78 -0.72
C ARG A 22 -13.46 -22.19 -0.21
N TYR A 23 -12.54 -23.04 0.24
CA TYR A 23 -11.16 -22.64 0.49
C TYR A 23 -10.53 -22.28 -0.87
N ASP A 24 -10.32 -20.99 -1.10
CA ASP A 24 -9.52 -20.51 -2.23
C ASP A 24 -8.07 -20.40 -1.75
N PRO A 25 -7.13 -21.23 -2.23
CA PRO A 25 -5.75 -21.21 -1.76
C PRO A 25 -5.02 -19.88 -2.07
N ALA A 26 -5.63 -18.99 -2.87
CA ALA A 26 -5.11 -17.66 -3.17
C ALA A 26 -5.62 -16.54 -2.25
N MET A 27 -6.61 -16.79 -1.39
CA MET A 27 -7.19 -15.77 -0.49
C MET A 27 -7.07 -16.17 0.97
N THR A 28 -6.63 -15.23 1.81
CA THR A 28 -6.54 -15.38 3.26
C THR A 28 -7.39 -14.32 3.93
N ASP A 29 -8.17 -14.71 4.96
CA ASP A 29 -8.99 -13.78 5.73
C ASP A 29 -8.14 -12.99 6.74
N LEU A 30 -8.31 -11.67 6.75
CA LEU A 30 -7.67 -10.76 7.69
C LEU A 30 -8.74 -10.06 8.54
N SER A 31 -8.66 -10.21 9.86
CA SER A 31 -9.57 -9.56 10.82
C SER A 31 -8.76 -8.80 11.86
N PHE A 32 -9.06 -7.50 12.02
CA PHE A 32 -8.41 -6.63 12.99
C PHE A 32 -9.36 -5.53 13.46
N SER A 33 -9.13 -5.02 14.67
CA SER A 33 -9.89 -3.91 15.23
C SER A 33 -9.25 -2.58 14.85
N ILE A 34 -10.08 -1.61 14.44
CA ILE A 34 -9.66 -0.22 14.22
C ILE A 34 -10.25 0.70 15.29
N PRO A 35 -9.60 1.84 15.59
CA PRO A 35 -10.21 2.87 16.42
C PRO A 35 -11.52 3.35 15.80
N SER A 36 -12.55 3.59 16.63
CA SER A 36 -13.85 4.09 16.15
C SER A 36 -13.73 5.44 15.43
N SER A 37 -12.73 6.25 15.79
CA SER A 37 -12.42 7.50 15.09
C SER A 37 -11.98 7.30 13.64
N LEU A 38 -11.47 6.12 13.29
CA LEU A 38 -11.01 5.78 11.95
C LEU A 38 -12.14 5.22 11.08
N GLU A 39 -13.16 4.62 11.69
CA GLU A 39 -14.26 3.93 10.99
C GLU A 39 -14.96 4.86 9.99
N SER A 40 -15.35 6.06 10.42
CA SER A 40 -16.02 7.04 9.56
C SER A 40 -15.18 7.43 8.35
N ARG A 41 -13.85 7.54 8.53
CA ARG A 41 -12.92 7.85 7.43
C ARG A 41 -12.79 6.69 6.45
N VAL A 42 -12.75 5.46 6.94
CA VAL A 42 -12.72 4.26 6.08
C VAL A 42 -14.00 4.18 5.25
N GLN A 43 -15.16 4.36 5.87
CA GLN A 43 -16.44 4.34 5.17
C GLN A 43 -16.55 5.44 4.10
N GLN A 44 -16.05 6.65 4.39
CA GLN A 44 -15.99 7.72 3.42
C GLN A 44 -15.11 7.35 2.21
N ARG A 45 -13.93 6.76 2.46
CA ARG A 45 -13.01 6.35 1.38
C ARG A 45 -13.58 5.21 0.52
N ILE A 46 -14.32 4.28 1.13
CA ILE A 46 -15.05 3.23 0.43
C ILE A 46 -16.07 3.83 -0.53
N ALA A 47 -16.90 4.77 -0.04
CA ALA A 47 -17.91 5.44 -0.84
C ALA A 47 -17.30 6.28 -1.97
N ASP A 48 -16.32 7.14 -1.65
CA ASP A 48 -15.69 8.04 -2.61
C ASP A 48 -14.93 7.29 -3.72
N GLY A 49 -14.30 6.16 -3.36
CA GLY A 49 -13.58 5.32 -4.31
C GLY A 49 -14.42 4.24 -4.99
N GLY A 50 -15.71 4.13 -4.66
CA GLY A 50 -16.62 3.15 -5.25
C GLY A 50 -16.27 1.69 -4.92
N TYR A 51 -15.66 1.43 -3.76
CA TYR A 51 -15.30 0.08 -3.34
C TYR A 51 -16.53 -0.66 -2.80
N ALA A 52 -16.58 -1.97 -3.01
CA ALA A 52 -17.68 -2.81 -2.53
C ALA A 52 -17.64 -3.01 -1.00
N ASP A 53 -16.44 -3.05 -0.42
CA ASP A 53 -16.21 -3.25 1.00
C ASP A 53 -14.82 -2.74 1.43
N ALA A 54 -14.55 -2.82 2.73
CA ALA A 54 -13.26 -2.43 3.31
C ALA A 54 -12.09 -3.32 2.85
N GLY A 55 -12.34 -4.59 2.53
CA GLY A 55 -11.31 -5.50 2.04
C GLY A 55 -10.86 -5.14 0.63
N ALA A 56 -11.78 -4.73 -0.24
CA ALA A 56 -11.49 -4.21 -1.58
C ALA A 56 -10.67 -2.92 -1.50
N TYR A 57 -11.08 -1.99 -0.62
CA TYR A 57 -10.32 -0.77 -0.37
C TYR A 57 -8.91 -1.06 0.17
N LEU A 58 -8.78 -1.97 1.15
CA LEU A 58 -7.50 -2.28 1.77
C LEU A 58 -6.53 -2.95 0.78
N ARG A 59 -7.02 -3.85 -0.08
CA ARG A 59 -6.18 -4.51 -1.09
C ARG A 59 -5.56 -3.52 -2.06
N ASP A 60 -6.38 -2.59 -2.55
CA ASP A 60 -5.92 -1.54 -3.45
C ASP A 60 -5.01 -0.53 -2.74
N LEU A 61 -5.28 -0.19 -1.47
CA LEU A 61 -4.39 0.64 -0.66
C LEU A 61 -3.01 0.00 -0.49
N ILE A 62 -2.94 -1.30 -0.18
CA ILE A 62 -1.68 -2.03 -0.06
C ILE A 62 -0.96 -2.08 -1.40
N GLN A 63 -1.68 -2.31 -2.51
CA GLN A 63 -1.04 -2.33 -3.83
C GLN A 63 -0.38 -0.98 -4.16
N ARG A 64 -1.06 0.13 -3.88
CA ARG A 64 -0.49 1.48 -4.09
C ARG A 64 0.74 1.72 -3.22
N ASP A 65 0.71 1.29 -1.96
CA ASP A 65 1.85 1.39 -1.05
C ASP A 65 3.06 0.60 -1.57
N LEU A 66 2.83 -0.61 -2.09
CA LEU A 66 3.89 -1.43 -2.67
C LEU A 66 4.46 -0.83 -3.97
N ASP A 67 3.59 -0.28 -4.82
CA ASP A 67 4.01 0.38 -6.07
C ASP A 67 4.85 1.64 -5.76
N GLU A 68 4.40 2.49 -4.82
CA GLU A 68 5.13 3.67 -4.38
C GLU A 68 6.48 3.30 -3.73
N ALA A 69 6.51 2.21 -2.95
CA ALA A 69 7.74 1.70 -2.34
C ALA A 69 8.73 1.19 -3.40
N ALA A 70 8.25 0.53 -4.46
CA ALA A 70 9.09 0.07 -5.56
C ALA A 70 9.72 1.23 -6.35
N ASP A 71 8.92 2.26 -6.65
CA ASP A 71 9.40 3.47 -7.33
C ASP A 71 10.47 4.20 -6.48
N THR A 72 10.20 4.33 -5.18
CA THR A 72 11.14 4.95 -4.24
C THR A 72 12.44 4.16 -4.12
N ALA A 73 12.36 2.83 -4.10
CA ALA A 73 13.53 1.96 -4.04
C ALA A 73 14.41 2.10 -5.29
N TRP A 74 13.79 2.21 -6.48
CA TRP A 74 14.53 2.45 -7.71
C TRP A 74 15.29 3.78 -7.69
N VAL A 75 14.61 4.86 -7.29
CA VAL A 75 15.25 6.19 -7.19
C VAL A 75 16.43 6.16 -6.21
N ARG A 76 16.25 5.55 -5.02
CA ARG A 76 17.31 5.43 -4.02
C ARG A 76 18.53 4.68 -4.58
N ARG A 77 18.29 3.56 -5.28
CA ARG A 77 19.37 2.79 -5.91
C ARG A 77 20.17 3.63 -6.92
N MET A 78 19.49 4.44 -7.73
CA MET A 78 20.16 5.31 -8.71
C MET A 78 20.98 6.42 -8.04
N ILE A 79 20.51 6.95 -6.91
CA ILE A 79 21.28 7.93 -6.11
C ILE A 79 22.54 7.26 -5.55
N GLU A 80 22.40 6.09 -4.93
CA GLU A 80 23.54 5.33 -4.38
C GLU A 80 24.59 5.01 -5.46
N GLU A 81 24.15 4.59 -6.65
CA GLU A 81 25.02 4.36 -7.80
C GLU A 81 25.76 5.64 -8.22
N GLY A 82 25.06 6.78 -8.24
CA GLY A 82 25.65 8.09 -8.52
C GLY A 82 26.67 8.53 -7.47
N GLU A 83 26.36 8.39 -6.18
CA GLU A 83 27.29 8.72 -5.09
C GLU A 83 28.54 7.84 -5.12
N ALA A 84 28.37 6.54 -5.39
CA ALA A 84 29.48 5.60 -5.53
C ALA A 84 30.35 5.84 -6.77
N SER A 85 29.81 6.50 -7.81
CA SER A 85 30.57 6.86 -9.01
C SER A 85 31.61 7.95 -8.76
N GLY A 86 31.53 8.63 -7.61
CA GLY A 86 32.40 9.72 -7.24
C GLY A 86 32.01 11.04 -7.93
N TYR A 87 32.73 12.10 -7.59
CA TYR A 87 32.44 13.44 -8.04
C TYR A 87 33.59 13.97 -8.90
N ILE A 88 33.24 14.79 -9.89
CA ILE A 88 34.21 15.53 -10.70
C ILE A 88 34.14 17.01 -10.35
N GLU A 89 35.30 17.62 -10.11
CA GLU A 89 35.41 19.05 -9.80
C GLU A 89 35.48 19.86 -11.10
N ARG A 90 34.40 19.83 -11.88
CA ARG A 90 34.25 20.55 -13.16
C ARG A 90 32.90 21.25 -13.22
N ASP A 91 32.82 22.32 -13.99
CA ASP A 91 31.53 22.96 -14.26
C ASP A 91 30.62 21.99 -15.05
N ALA A 92 29.43 21.74 -14.50
CA ALA A 92 28.49 20.79 -15.07
C ALA A 92 28.05 21.18 -16.50
N ARG A 93 27.96 22.47 -16.83
CA ARG A 93 27.52 22.93 -18.15
C ARG A 93 28.58 22.67 -19.21
N GLU A 94 29.86 22.79 -18.86
CA GLU A 94 30.96 22.43 -19.75
C GLU A 94 30.96 20.94 -20.07
N VAL A 95 30.84 20.09 -19.04
CA VAL A 95 30.77 18.63 -19.20
C VAL A 95 29.58 18.22 -20.07
N LEU A 96 28.39 18.80 -19.84
CA LEU A 96 27.21 18.52 -20.65
C LEU A 96 27.37 18.97 -22.11
N ARG A 97 28.05 20.10 -22.35
CA ARG A 97 28.31 20.59 -23.70
C ARG A 97 29.23 19.63 -24.47
N GLU A 98 30.31 19.21 -23.84
CA GLU A 98 31.26 18.21 -24.36
C GLU A 98 30.54 16.91 -24.76
N ILE A 99 29.74 16.35 -23.85
CA ILE A 99 28.94 15.12 -24.11
C ILE A 99 27.99 15.32 -25.30
N ALA A 100 27.31 16.47 -25.39
CA ALA A 100 26.36 16.73 -26.46
C ALA A 100 27.05 16.84 -27.83
N GLU A 101 28.23 17.48 -27.89
CA GLU A 101 29.03 17.59 -29.10
C GLU A 101 29.53 16.22 -29.58
N GLU A 102 30.07 15.40 -28.67
CA GLU A 102 30.49 14.03 -29.00
C GLU A 102 29.35 13.16 -29.51
N ARG A 103 28.15 13.30 -28.94
CA ARG A 103 26.96 12.54 -29.37
C ARG A 103 26.47 12.97 -30.74
N ARG A 104 26.57 14.26 -31.07
CA ARG A 104 26.25 14.78 -32.42
C ARG A 104 27.25 14.28 -33.45
N ALA A 105 28.54 14.33 -33.14
CA ALA A 105 29.59 13.84 -34.03
C ALA A 105 29.46 12.34 -34.32
N ARG A 106 29.05 11.52 -33.34
CA ARG A 106 28.79 10.08 -33.52
C ARG A 106 27.55 9.75 -34.36
N ARG A 107 26.67 10.72 -34.60
CA ARG A 107 25.41 10.54 -35.35
C ARG A 107 25.47 11.11 -36.76
N ALA A 108 26.53 11.85 -37.10
CA ALA A 108 26.79 12.38 -38.44
C ALA A 108 27.62 11.38 -39.25
#